data_AF-A0A7R8W0V7-F1
#
_entry.id   AF-A0A7R8W0V7-F1
#
_cell.length_a   1.000
_cell.length_b   1.000
_cell.length_c   1.000
_cell.angle_alpha   90.00
_cell.angle_beta   90.00
_cell.angle_gamma   90.00
#
_symmetry.space_group_name_H-M   'P 1'
#
loop_
_entity.id
_entity.type
_entity.pdbx_description
1 polymer ?
#
loop_
_entity_poly.entity_id
_entity_poly.type
_entity_poly.pdbx_seq_one_letter_code
_entity_poly.pdbx_strand_id
1 'polypeptide(L)' 'MESSIGDVASCVSEAYSMECKVKKHVKENIAHSKSKEALMFLMAAWVHQCYIEPEVEVGLEALLHETGLR' A
#
# COMPACT_ATOMS: atom_id res chain seq x y z
N MET A 1 -22.37 14.01 1.72
CA MET A 1 -21.20 14.63 1.07
C MET A 1 -20.68 13.55 0.15
N GLU A 2 -21.12 13.55 -1.11
CA GLU A 2 -20.67 12.57 -2.09
C GLU A 2 -19.19 12.85 -2.34
N SER A 3 -18.32 12.01 -1.79
CA SER A 3 -16.91 11.97 -2.18
C SER A 3 -16.87 11.68 -3.67
N SER A 4 -16.28 12.58 -4.45
CA SER A 4 -16.16 12.39 -5.89
C SER A 4 -15.31 11.15 -6.16
N ILE A 5 -15.60 10.41 -7.22
CA ILE A 5 -14.78 9.27 -7.66
C ILE A 5 -13.30 9.66 -7.81
N GLY A 6 -13.04 10.93 -8.17
CA GLY A 6 -11.69 11.49 -8.26
C GLY A 6 -10.99 11.60 -6.91
N ASP A 7 -11.73 11.87 -5.83
CA ASP A 7 -11.19 11.94 -4.48
C ASP A 7 -10.82 10.53 -4.00
N VAL A 8 -11.69 9.54 -4.24
CA VAL A 8 -11.44 8.13 -3.93
C VAL A 8 -10.23 7.62 -4.71
N ALA A 9 -10.14 7.90 -6.01
CA ALA A 9 -9.00 7.53 -6.84
C ALA A 9 -7.68 8.16 -6.34
N SER A 10 -7.72 9.40 -5.87
CA SER A 10 -6.54 10.07 -5.32
C SER A 10 -6.10 9.43 -4.00
N CYS A 11 -7.03 9.18 -3.07
CA CYS A 11 -6.74 8.49 -1.82
C CYS A 11 -6.14 7.09 -2.03
N VAL A 12 -6.73 6.30 -2.95
CA VAL A 12 -6.23 4.96 -3.29
C VAL A 12 -4.83 5.07 -3.90
N SER A 13 -4.63 5.97 -4.86
CA SER A 13 -3.31 6.18 -5.48
C SER A 13 -2.24 6.58 -4.47
N GLU A 14 -2.55 7.48 -3.55
CA GLU A 14 -1.64 7.92 -2.49
C GLU A 14 -1.28 6.78 -1.53
N ALA A 15 -2.27 6.02 -1.07
CA ALA A 15 -2.06 4.85 -0.21
C ALA A 15 -1.11 3.82 -0.85
N TYR A 16 -1.38 3.42 -2.09
CA TYR A 16 -0.51 2.48 -2.81
C TYR A 16 0.87 3.06 -3.14
N SER A 17 0.97 4.38 -3.39
CA SER A 17 2.24 5.06 -3.60
C SER A 17 3.11 5.03 -2.33
N MET A 18 2.50 5.27 -1.16
CA MET A 18 3.18 5.20 0.13
C MET A 18 3.64 3.77 0.45
N GLU A 19 2.75 2.79 0.26
CA GLU A 19 3.09 1.37 0.43
C GLU A 19 4.24 0.95 -0.50
N CYS A 20 4.23 1.41 -1.76
CA CYS A 20 5.30 1.14 -2.71
C CYS A 20 6.65 1.70 -2.26
N LYS A 21 6.67 2.90 -1.65
CA LYS A 21 7.90 3.49 -1.07
C LYS A 21 8.44 2.64 0.08
N VAL A 22 7.56 2.17 0.97
CA VAL A 22 7.94 1.27 2.07
C VAL A 22 8.53 -0.02 1.51
N LYS A 23 7.87 -0.67 0.56
CA LYS A 23 8.37 -1.91 -0.05
C LYS A 23 9.72 -1.73 -0.74
N LYS A 24 9.93 -0.62 -1.44
CA LYS A 24 11.24 -0.27 -2.03
C LYS A 24 12.31 -0.14 -0.94
N HIS A 25 12.01 0.60 0.13
CA HIS A 25 12.94 0.76 1.25
C HIS A 25 13.26 -0.57 1.91
N VAL A 26 12.26 -1.42 2.17
CA VAL A 26 12.46 -2.74 2.76
C VAL A 26 13.36 -3.60 1.87
N LYS A 27 13.08 -3.65 0.56
CA LYS A 27 13.89 -4.40 -0.42
C LYS A 27 15.36 -3.97 -0.43
N GLU A 28 15.61 -2.66 -0.41
CA GLU A 28 16.98 -2.11 -0.41
C GLU A 28 17.73 -2.43 0.88
N ASN A 29 17.03 -2.44 2.03
CA ASN A 29 17.66 -2.68 3.32
C ASN A 29 17.85 -4.16 3.64
N ILE A 30 17.06 -5.07 3.05
CA ILE A 30 17.26 -6.52 3.21
C ILE A 30 18.66 -6.93 2.74
N ALA A 31 19.14 -6.39 1.61
CA ALA A 31 20.45 -6.73 1.07
C ALA A 31 21.63 -6.19 1.91
N HIS A 32 21.40 -5.12 2.68
CA HIS A 32 22.42 -4.48 3.53
C HIS A 32 22.38 -4.96 4.98
N SER A 33 21.34 -5.69 5.38
CA SER A 33 21.15 -6.14 6.75
C SER A 33 22.07 -7.32 7.09
N LYS A 34 22.85 -7.18 8.17
CA LYS A 34 23.76 -8.23 8.70
C LYS A 34 23.25 -8.87 10.00
N SER A 35 22.16 -8.35 10.56
CA SER A 35 21.56 -8.83 11.82
C SER A 35 20.25 -9.57 11.51
N LYS A 36 20.05 -10.68 12.22
CA LYS A 36 18.85 -11.51 12.11
C LYS A 36 17.60 -10.75 12.57
N GLU A 37 17.73 -9.94 13.62
CA GLU A 37 16.67 -9.14 14.19
C GLU A 37 16.19 -8.08 13.19
N ALA A 38 17.12 -7.41 12.50
CA ALA A 38 16.81 -6.44 11.45
C ALA A 38 16.14 -7.11 10.22
N LEU A 39 16.58 -8.30 9.83
CA LEU A 39 15.90 -9.07 8.77
C LEU A 39 14.47 -9.48 9.18
N MET A 40 14.26 -9.92 10.42
CA MET A 40 12.93 -10.26 10.94
C MET A 40 11.99 -9.05 10.95
N PHE A 41 12.49 -7.89 11.36
CA PHE A 41 11.73 -6.64 11.30
C PHE A 41 11.35 -6.26 9.86
N LEU A 42 12.31 -6.30 8.93
CA LEU A 42 12.07 -6.00 7.51
C LEU A 42 11.06 -6.96 6.88
N MET A 43 11.09 -8.24 7.23
CA MET A 43 10.08 -9.22 6.80
C MET A 43 8.69 -8.92 7.37
N ALA A 44 8.60 -8.58 8.66
CA ALA A 44 7.32 -8.20 9.26
C ALA A 44 6.75 -6.94 8.61
N ALA A 45 7.59 -5.92 8.39
CA ALA A 45 7.21 -4.69 7.71
C ALA A 45 6.73 -4.92 6.27
N TRP A 46 7.32 -5.88 5.54
CA TRP A 46 6.89 -6.25 4.19
C TRP A 46 5.46 -6.78 4.13
N VAL A 47 5.05 -7.55 5.15
CA VAL A 47 3.74 -8.23 5.20
C VAL A 47 2.67 -7.34 5.82
N HIS A 48 3.04 -6.35 6.64
CA HIS A 48 2.09 -5.57 7.42
C HIS A 48 1.20 -4.62 6.58
N GLN A 49 1.71 -4.10 5.45
CA GLN A 49 0.99 -3.22 4.52
C GLN A 49 0.21 -2.08 5.17
N CYS A 50 0.84 -1.33 6.08
CA CYS A 50 0.16 -0.36 6.96
C CYS A 50 -0.66 0.73 6.26
N TYR A 51 -0.38 1.01 4.98
CA TYR A 51 -1.04 2.07 4.22
C TYR A 51 -2.21 1.56 3.38
N ILE A 52 -2.40 0.24 3.26
CA ILE A 52 -3.55 -0.35 2.59
C ILE A 52 -4.57 -0.72 3.67
N GLU A 53 -5.34 0.28 4.08
CA GLU A 53 -6.44 0.10 5.02
C GLU A 53 -7.68 -0.50 4.31
N PRO A 54 -8.60 -1.18 5.02
CA PRO A 54 -9.80 -1.77 4.41
C PRO A 54 -10.63 -0.78 3.57
N GLU A 55 -10.66 0.49 3.97
CA GLU A 55 -11.33 1.58 3.26
C GLU A 55 -10.69 1.86 1.89
N VAL A 56 -9.38 1.70 1.77
CA VAL A 56 -8.63 1.82 0.51
C VAL A 56 -8.98 0.66 -0.43
N GLU A 57 -9.11 -0.56 0.11
CA GLU A 57 -9.53 -1.73 -0.68
C GLU A 57 -10.97 -1.57 -1.19
N VAL A 58 -11.89 -1.13 -0.33
CA VAL A 58 -13.28 -0.85 -0.72
C VAL A 58 -13.33 0.26 -1.78
N GLY A 59 -12.54 1.32 -1.60
CA GLY A 59 -12.42 2.40 -2.58
C GLY A 59 -11.92 1.90 -3.93
N LEU A 60 -10.89 1.03 -3.93
CA LEU A 60 -10.37 0.41 -5.14
C LEU A 60 -11.44 -0.46 -5.83
N GLU A 61 -12.18 -1.29 -5.09
CA GLU A 61 -13.26 -2.10 -5.66
C GLU A 61 -14.38 -1.26 -6.28
N ALA A 62 -14.76 -0.17 -5.61
CA ALA A 62 -15.73 0.78 -6.15
C ALA A 62 -15.23 1.40 -7.46
N LEU A 63 -13.97 1.85 -7.50
CA LEU A 63 -13.35 2.39 -8.72
C LEU A 63 -13.34 1.38 -9.87
N LEU A 64 -12.97 0.14 -9.60
CA LEU A 64 -12.93 -0.93 -10.60
C LEU A 64 -14.32 -1.23 -11.15
N HIS A 65 -15.33 -1.27 -10.27
CA HIS A 65 -16.71 -1.50 -10.66
C HIS A 65 -17.27 -0.35 -11.51
N GLU A 66 -17.03 0.90 -11.10
CA GLU A 66 -17.52 2.09 -11.82
C GLU A 66 -16.84 2.30 -13.18
N THR A 67 -15.57 1.93 -13.30
CA THR A 67 -14.82 2.03 -14.56
C THR A 67 -15.01 0.83 -15.49
N GLY A 68 -15.76 -0.21 -15.06
CA GLY A 68 -15.95 -1.44 -15.82
C GLY A 68 -14.68 -2.24 -16.03
N LEU A 69 -13.67 -2.02 -15.19
CA LEU A 69 -12.41 -2.77 -15.18
C LEU A 69 -12.53 -4.08 -14.39
N ARG A 70 -13.70 -4.35 -13.79
CA ARG A 70 -14.05 -5.60 -13.11
C ARG A 70 -15.52 -5.96 -13.32
#